data_AF-A0A953T6V7-F1
#
_entry.id   AF-A0A953T6V7-F1
#
_cell.length_a   1.000
_cell.length_b   1.000
_cell.length_c   1.000
_cell.angle_alpha   90.00
_cell.angle_beta   90.00
_cell.angle_gamma   90.00
#
_symmetry.space_group_name_H-M   'P 1'
#
loop_
_entity.id
_entity.type
_entity.pdbx_description
1 polymer ?
#
loop_
_entity_poly.entity_id
_entity_poly.type
_entity_poly.pdbx_seq_one_letter_code
_entity_poly.pdbx_strand_id
1 'polypeptide(L)' 'MIQKVFLLNDITTKDIMIPRTVMETLEGKEILKDIEEKIYSLSHSKIPVYQKDLDNIIGISHQRDLLIALSKDVKERLV' A
#
# COMPACT_ATOMS: atom_id res chain seq x y z
N MET A 1 22.56 -19.67 3.39
CA MET A 1 22.44 -18.20 3.55
C MET A 1 23.58 -17.45 2.89
N ILE A 2 24.85 -17.79 3.13
CA ILE A 2 26.02 -17.10 2.53
C ILE A 2 25.96 -16.98 1.00
N GLN A 3 25.59 -18.03 0.26
CA GLN A 3 25.47 -17.98 -1.20
C GLN A 3 24.45 -16.94 -1.70
N LYS A 4 23.38 -16.68 -0.94
CA LYS A 4 22.37 -15.66 -1.28
C LYS A 4 22.90 -14.23 -1.14
N VAL A 5 23.90 -14.02 -0.28
CA VAL A 5 24.56 -12.71 -0.11
C VAL A 5 25.38 -12.37 -1.35
N PHE A 6 26.06 -13.35 -1.94
CA PHE A 6 26.80 -13.13 -3.18
C PHE A 6 25.88 -12.85 -4.37
N LEU A 7 24.75 -13.56 -4.46
CA LEU A 7 23.72 -13.34 -5.49
C LEU A 7 23.08 -11.94 -5.42
N LEU A 8 23.06 -11.29 -4.25
CA LEU A 8 22.44 -9.98 -4.07
C LEU A 8 23.12 -8.89 -4.93
N ASN A 9 24.43 -9.02 -5.20
CA ASN A 9 25.15 -8.05 -6.05
C ASN A 9 24.68 -8.05 -7.50
N ASP A 10 24.12 -9.17 -7.96
CA ASP A 10 23.68 -9.36 -9.35
C ASP A 10 22.15 -9.18 -9.51
N ILE A 11 21.40 -9.19 -8.41
CA ILE A 11 19.94 -9.03 -8.40
C ILE A 11 19.59 -7.54 -8.52
N THR A 12 18.72 -7.22 -9.48
CA THR A 12 18.17 -5.86 -9.63
C THR A 12 16.83 -5.73 -8.90
N THR A 13 16.40 -4.49 -8.64
CA THR A 13 15.07 -4.22 -8.07
C THR A 13 13.94 -4.80 -8.92
N LYS A 14 14.12 -4.85 -10.24
CA LYS A 14 13.14 -5.41 -11.17
C LYS A 14 12.91 -6.90 -10.94
N ASP A 15 13.94 -7.62 -10.48
CA ASP A 15 13.88 -9.07 -10.28
C ASP A 15 13.12 -9.47 -9.01
N ILE A 16 12.95 -8.55 -8.05
CA ILE A 16 12.36 -8.81 -6.74
C ILE A 16 11.15 -7.95 -6.39
N MET A 17 10.85 -6.92 -7.18
CA MET A 17 9.70 -6.04 -6.92
C MET A 17 8.37 -6.76 -7.15
N ILE A 18 7.34 -6.32 -6.44
CA ILE A 18 5.97 -6.72 -6.74
C ILE A 18 5.47 -5.91 -7.96
N PRO A 19 5.01 -6.56 -9.04
CA PRO A 19 4.52 -5.84 -10.21
C PRO A 19 3.30 -4.98 -9.87
N ARG A 20 3.22 -3.78 -10.46
CA ARG A 20 2.13 -2.82 -10.20
C ARG A 20 0.72 -3.38 -10.38
N THR A 21 0.55 -4.33 -11.30
CA THR A 21 -0.74 -4.94 -11.63
C THR A 21 -1.29 -5.85 -10.53
N VAL A 22 -0.45 -6.24 -9.58
CA VAL A 22 -0.82 -7.11 -8.46
C VAL A 22 -0.56 -6.45 -7.10
N MET A 23 -0.17 -5.17 -7.07
CA MET A 23 -0.02 -4.43 -5.83
C MET A 23 -1.40 -4.08 -5.24
N GLU A 24 -1.59 -4.34 -3.96
CA GLU A 24 -2.70 -3.77 -3.19
C GLU A 24 -2.46 -2.27 -3.01
N THR A 25 -3.39 -1.43 -3.49
CA THR A 25 -3.29 0.03 -3.45
C THR A 25 -4.63 0.68 -3.10
N LEU A 26 -4.57 1.91 -2.61
CA LEU A 26 -5.76 2.74 -2.28
C LEU A 26 -5.77 4.01 -3.12
N GLU A 27 -6.95 4.49 -3.50
CA GLU A 27 -7.06 5.77 -4.20
C GLU A 27 -7.27 6.89 -3.17
N GLY A 28 -6.46 7.95 -3.23
CA GLY A 28 -6.49 9.03 -2.24
C GLY A 28 -7.82 9.78 -2.14
N LYS A 29 -8.70 9.68 -3.15
CA LYS A 29 -10.03 10.30 -3.14
C LYS A 29 -11.11 9.45 -2.47
N GLU A 30 -10.83 8.17 -2.19
CA GLU A 30 -11.78 7.27 -1.55
C GLU A 30 -12.07 7.76 -0.12
N ILE A 31 -13.35 7.74 0.27
CA ILE A 31 -13.76 8.03 1.64
C ILE A 31 -13.49 6.78 2.47
N LEU A 32 -12.82 6.95 3.60
CA LEU A 32 -12.34 5.84 4.43
C LEU A 32 -13.45 4.84 4.78
N LYS A 33 -14.65 5.34 5.08
CA LYS A 33 -15.83 4.54 5.43
C LYS A 33 -16.31 3.66 4.28
N ASP A 34 -16.20 4.12 3.04
CA ASP A 34 -16.68 3.39 1.87
C ASP A 34 -15.76 2.22 1.51
N ILE A 35 -14.52 2.24 2.01
CA ILE A 35 -13.50 1.22 1.79
C ILE A 35 -13.17 0.43 3.07
N GLU A 36 -14.03 0.47 4.08
CA GLU A 36 -13.80 -0.19 5.36
C GLU A 36 -13.52 -1.70 5.21
N GLU A 37 -14.35 -2.43 4.45
CA GLU A 37 -14.13 -3.87 4.18
C GLU A 37 -12.82 -4.13 3.43
N LYS A 38 -12.45 -3.21 2.51
CA LYS A 38 -11.17 -3.26 1.80
C LYS A 38 -10.00 -3.10 2.77
N ILE A 39 -10.09 -2.19 3.73
CA ILE A 39 -9.06 -1.95 4.74
C ILE A 39 -8.89 -3.16 5.67
N TYR A 40 -9.98 -3.80 6.09
CA TYR A 40 -9.91 -5.02 6.92
C TYR A 40 -9.31 -6.22 6.19
N SER A 41 -9.45 -6.30 4.87
CA SER A 41 -8.90 -7.39 4.05
C SER A 41 -7.47 -7.15 3.55
N LEU A 42 -6.87 -5.99 3.83
CA LEU A 42 -5.48 -5.71 3.48
C LEU A 42 -4.55 -6.71 4.17
N SER A 43 -3.67 -7.33 3.38
CA SER A 43 -2.68 -8.29 3.88
C SER A 43 -1.36 -7.63 4.26
N HIS A 44 -1.13 -6.40 3.80
CA HIS A 44 0.14 -5.70 3.89
C HIS A 44 0.07 -4.50 4.83
N SER A 45 1.10 -4.32 5.65
CA SER A 45 1.15 -3.21 6.61
C SER A 45 1.33 -1.84 5.97
N LYS A 46 1.88 -1.78 4.75
CA LYS A 46 2.13 -0.55 3.99
C LYS A 46 1.43 -0.64 2.66
N ILE A 47 0.62 0.37 2.36
CA ILE A 47 -0.25 0.39 1.20
C ILE A 47 0.02 1.67 0.44
N PRO A 48 0.51 1.59 -0.81
CA PRO A 48 0.66 2.76 -1.65
C PRO A 48 -0.69 3.44 -1.90
N VAL A 49 -0.69 4.77 -1.82
CA VAL A 49 -1.85 5.61 -2.14
C VAL A 49 -1.58 6.34 -3.44
N TYR A 50 -2.47 6.17 -4.42
CA TYR A 50 -2.35 6.79 -5.72
C TYR A 50 -3.42 7.86 -5.94
N GLN A 51 -3.22 8.73 -6.93
CA GLN A 51 -4.20 9.74 -7.31
C GLN A 51 -4.35 9.81 -8.84
N LYS A 52 -5.59 9.66 -9.33
CA LYS A 52 -5.98 9.65 -10.76
C LYS A 52 -5.45 8.47 -11.57
N ASP A 53 -4.19 8.11 -11.41
CA ASP A 53 -3.50 7.04 -12.12
C ASP A 53 -2.66 6.22 -11.12
N LEU A 54 -2.58 4.90 -11.32
CA LEU A 54 -1.76 3.99 -10.51
C LEU A 54 -0.26 4.32 -10.62
N ASP A 55 0.17 4.99 -11.68
CA ASP A 55 1.54 5.47 -11.85
C ASP A 55 1.83 6.73 -11.02
N ASN A 56 0.80 7.40 -10.50
CA ASN A 56 0.91 8.58 -9.66
C ASN A 56 0.70 8.25 -8.18
N ILE A 57 1.72 7.63 -7.56
CA ILE A 57 1.75 7.36 -6.12
C ILE A 57 2.07 8.66 -5.37
N ILE A 58 1.12 9.13 -4.55
CA ILE A 58 1.24 10.36 -3.75
C ILE A 58 1.79 10.10 -2.35
N GLY A 59 1.80 8.83 -1.90
CA GLY A 59 2.30 8.47 -0.59
C GLY A 59 2.09 6.99 -0.24
N ILE A 60 2.34 6.68 1.04
CA ILE A 60 2.14 5.34 1.60
C ILE A 60 1.31 5.50 2.88
N SER A 61 0.28 4.67 3.02
CA SER A 61 -0.51 4.58 4.23
C SER A 61 -0.19 3.30 4.99
N HIS A 62 -0.29 3.37 6.32
CA HIS A 62 -0.15 2.22 7.19
C HIS A 62 -1.52 1.65 7.52
N GLN A 63 -1.68 0.33 7.39
CA GLN A 63 -2.94 -0.35 7.73
C GLN A 63 -3.41 -0.01 9.15
N ARG A 64 -2.48 0.02 10.11
CA ARG A 64 -2.77 0.37 11.50
C ARG A 64 -3.40 1.76 11.63
N ASP A 65 -2.88 2.75 10.91
CA ASP A 65 -3.36 4.12 11.00
C ASP A 65 -4.74 4.27 10.37
N LEU A 66 -4.98 3.55 9.27
CA LEU A 66 -6.30 3.44 8.63
C LEU A 66 -7.35 2.83 9.58
N LEU A 67 -7.00 1.74 10.26
CA LEU A 67 -7.89 1.10 11.24
C LEU A 67 -8.20 2.00 12.44
N ILE A 68 -7.21 2.75 12.93
CA ILE A 68 -7.42 3.74 14.01
C ILE A 68 -8.33 4.88 13.55
N ALA A 69 -8.15 5.36 12.32
CA ALA A 69 -8.98 6.43 11.76
C ALA A 69 -10.45 5.98 11.57
N LEU A 70 -10.66 4.74 11.11
CA LEU A 70 -12.00 4.12 11.04
C LEU A 70 -12.65 4.01 12.42
N SER A 71 -11.90 3.53 13.42
CA SER A 71 -12.42 3.37 14.79
C SER A 71 -12.81 4.70 15.45
N LYS A 72 -12.25 5.81 15.01
CA LYS A 72 -12.55 7.15 15.55
C LYS A 72 -13.71 7.85 14.83
N ASP A 73 -14.42 7.16 13.91
CA ASP A 73 -15.45 7.70 13.01
C ASP A 73 -14.99 8.98 12.28
N VAL A 74 -13.70 9.05 11.96
CA VAL A 74 -13.11 10.20 11.27
C VAL A 74 -13.57 10.14 9.81
N LYS A 75 -14.52 11.01 9.44
CA LYS A 75 -15.02 11.19 8.08
C LYS A 75 -14.05 11.99 7.20
N GLU A 76 -12.78 11.64 7.20
CA GLU A 76 -11.77 12.31 6.37
C GLU A 76 -11.43 11.49 5.13
N ARG A 77 -10.96 12.19 4.09
CA ARG A 77 -10.42 11.58 2.88
C ARG A 77 -9.03 11.01 3.18
N LEU A 78 -8.63 10.00 2.40
CA LEU A 78 -7.34 9.34 2.57
C LEU A 78 -6.13 10.27 2.43
N VAL A 79 -6.24 11.31 1.57
CA VAL A 79 -5.28 12.43 1.45
C VAL A 79 -6.01 13.69 0.97
#